data_AF-A0A522E8D8-F1
#
_entry.id   AF-A0A522E8D8-F1
#
_cell.length_a   1.000
_cell.length_b   1.000
_cell.length_c   1.000
_cell.angle_alpha   90.00
_cell.angle_beta   90.00
_cell.angle_gamma   90.00
#
_symmetry.space_group_name_H-M   'P 1'
#
loop_
_entity.id
_entity.type
_entity.pdbx_description
1 polymer ?
#
loop_
_entity_poly.entity_id
_entity_poly.type
_entity_poly.pdbx_seq_one_letter_code
_entity_poly.pdbx_strand_id
1 'polypeptide(L)'
;MLGLRLLRRHREAKPVNLKYLTWLAVAILVVFVFMRFLNWIDDSQRSLLPITQALVVLDDLETLDAVVDLPLETFGAELFAAGIYTSAHNEIPEGSVVAVFVKDGWRFVEIDYFPGMNSTQYLATHIYPTQEVKLDPETSVWIQTVDTRTRCIDYEDDLPNRCEISRHLIAQLENHLLLIAADGDHPTDGELIEMARSIIYQRS
;
A
#
# COMPACT_ATOMS: atom_id res chain seq x y z
N MET A 1 -13.84 77.95 -11.73
CA MET A 1 -12.68 77.23 -12.30
C MET A 1 -11.90 76.62 -11.13
N LEU A 2 -12.30 75.44 -10.66
CA LEU A 2 -11.78 74.11 -11.02
C LEU A 2 -10.23 74.01 -10.99
N GLY A 3 -9.73 73.23 -10.04
CA GLY A 3 -8.33 72.85 -9.93
C GLY A 3 -8.05 72.01 -8.68
N LEU A 4 -8.84 70.96 -8.45
CA LEU A 4 -8.64 70.02 -7.35
C LEU A 4 -7.32 69.24 -7.59
N ARG A 5 -6.23 69.67 -6.97
CA ARG A 5 -4.96 68.92 -6.96
C ARG A 5 -5.10 67.76 -5.98
N LEU A 6 -5.50 66.60 -6.50
CA LEU A 6 -5.36 65.31 -5.83
C LEU A 6 -3.85 65.00 -5.66
N LEU A 7 -3.31 65.32 -4.49
CA LEU A 7 -2.01 64.83 -4.04
C LEU A 7 -2.11 63.32 -3.81
N ARG A 8 -1.72 62.56 -4.84
CA ARG A 8 -1.50 61.11 -4.80
C ARG A 8 -0.35 60.84 -3.84
N ARG A 9 -0.69 60.50 -2.58
CA ARG A 9 0.28 60.07 -1.57
C ARG A 9 0.75 58.66 -1.96
N HIS A 10 1.81 58.58 -2.78
CA HIS A 10 2.55 57.33 -2.95
C HIS A 10 3.06 56.93 -1.56
N ARG A 11 2.45 55.89 -0.98
CA ARG A 11 3.08 55.13 0.11
C ARG A 11 4.35 54.55 -0.51
N GLU A 12 5.49 55.12 -0.16
CA GLU A 12 6.78 54.51 -0.44
C GLU A 12 6.74 53.10 0.18
N ALA A 13 6.71 52.09 -0.67
CA ALA A 13 6.88 50.72 -0.24
C ALA A 13 8.29 50.63 0.33
N LYS A 14 8.39 50.45 1.66
CA LYS A 14 9.67 50.17 2.34
C LYS A 14 10.40 49.10 1.54
N PRO A 15 11.65 49.32 1.10
CA PRO A 15 12.37 48.32 0.34
C PRO A 15 12.52 47.09 1.23
N VAL A 16 11.85 46.00 0.84
CA VAL A 16 11.97 44.73 1.55
C VAL A 16 13.44 44.35 1.48
N ASN A 17 14.07 44.19 2.64
CA ASN A 17 15.49 43.90 2.69
C ASN A 17 15.71 42.48 2.18
N LEU A 18 16.14 42.37 0.92
CA LEU A 18 16.27 41.11 0.18
C LEU A 18 17.08 40.08 0.95
N LYS A 19 18.09 40.53 1.73
CA LYS A 19 18.92 39.68 2.60
C LYS A 19 18.13 38.99 3.70
N TYR A 20 17.20 39.71 4.35
CA TYR A 20 16.32 39.10 5.36
C TYR A 20 15.36 38.09 4.74
N LEU A 21 14.85 38.37 3.54
CA LEU A 21 14.02 37.44 2.78
C LEU A 21 14.78 36.16 2.41
N THR A 22 16.05 36.28 2.00
CA THR A 22 16.89 35.12 1.65
C THR A 22 17.18 34.28 2.89
N TRP A 23 17.52 34.92 4.01
CA TRP A 23 17.73 34.21 5.27
C TRP A 23 16.48 33.49 5.77
N LEU A 24 15.31 34.11 5.64
CA LEU A 24 14.04 33.49 5.98
C LEU A 24 13.76 32.27 5.08
N ALA A 25 13.99 32.39 3.77
CA ALA A 25 13.80 31.29 2.83
C ALA A 25 14.73 30.11 3.11
N VAL A 26 16.00 30.37 3.40
CA VAL A 26 16.97 29.33 3.80
C VAL A 26 16.55 28.68 5.11
N ALA A 27 16.12 29.46 6.10
CA ALA A 27 15.64 28.92 7.38
C ALA A 27 14.40 28.02 7.20
N ILE A 28 13.43 28.44 6.37
CA ILE A 28 12.26 27.62 6.04
C ILE A 28 12.68 26.32 5.36
N LEU A 29 13.61 26.39 4.40
CA LEU A 29 14.09 25.21 3.67
C LEU A 29 14.81 24.24 4.61
N VAL A 30 15.67 24.74 5.51
CA VAL A 30 16.34 23.93 6.53
C VAL A 30 15.33 23.28 7.47
N VAL A 31 14.35 24.04 7.98
CA VAL A 31 13.29 23.52 8.85
C VAL A 31 12.46 22.46 8.12
N PHE A 32 12.13 22.67 6.84
CA PHE A 32 11.37 21.71 6.05
C PHE A 32 12.16 20.41 5.83
N VAL A 33 13.45 20.52 5.49
CA VAL A 33 14.36 19.36 5.37
C VAL A 33 14.50 18.64 6.71
N PHE A 34 14.62 19.37 7.82
CA PHE A 34 14.77 18.80 9.15
C PHE A 34 13.48 18.12 9.63
N MET A 35 12.31 18.73 9.43
CA MET A 35 11.02 18.10 9.71
C MET A 35 10.79 16.86 8.83
N ARG A 36 11.17 16.92 7.55
CA ARG A 36 11.11 15.77 6.64
C ARG A 36 12.02 14.62 7.11
N PHE A 37 13.20 14.95 7.62
CA PHE A 37 14.16 13.99 8.16
C PHE A 37 13.66 13.36 9.47
N LEU A 38 13.10 14.16 10.39
CA LEU A 38 12.54 13.65 11.64
C LEU A 38 11.27 12.80 11.42
N ASN A 39 10.41 13.18 10.48
CA ASN A 39 9.23 12.38 10.11
C ASN A 39 9.57 11.12 9.29
N TRP A 40 10.85 10.88 8.97
CA TRP A 40 11.26 9.65 8.28
C TRP A 40 11.30 8.45 9.25
N ILE A 41 11.46 8.69 10.55
CA ILE A 41 11.50 7.63 11.57
C ILE A 41 10.16 7.62 12.31
N ASP A 42 9.09 7.28 11.59
CA ASP A 42 7.81 6.97 12.23
C ASP A 42 7.70 5.45 12.37
N ASP A 43 7.36 4.95 13.57
CA ASP A 43 7.21 3.51 13.84
C ASP A 43 6.13 2.87 12.95
N SER A 44 5.21 3.68 12.40
CA SER A 44 4.25 3.28 11.37
C SER A 44 4.89 2.73 10.10
N GLN A 45 6.12 3.16 9.78
CA GLN A 45 6.86 2.63 8.63
C GLN A 45 7.50 1.27 8.90
N ARG A 46 7.53 0.78 10.14
CA ARG A 46 8.18 -0.47 10.54
C ARG A 46 7.23 -1.66 10.60
N SER A 47 5.92 -1.41 10.65
CA SER A 47 4.94 -2.49 10.62
C SER A 47 4.75 -3.01 9.19
N LEU A 48 4.72 -4.34 9.06
CA LEU A 48 4.35 -5.01 7.80
C LEU A 48 2.83 -5.03 7.58
N LEU A 49 2.06 -4.81 8.64
CA LEU A 49 0.61 -4.62 8.60
C LEU A 49 0.24 -3.14 8.80
N PRO A 50 -0.88 -2.65 8.24
CA PRO A 50 -1.34 -1.30 8.48
C PRO A 50 -1.62 -1.02 9.98
N ILE A 51 -0.95 -0.03 10.57
CA ILE A 51 -1.22 0.38 11.96
C ILE A 51 -2.48 1.24 12.00
N THR A 52 -3.63 0.61 12.24
CA THR A 52 -4.93 1.29 12.35
C THR A 52 -5.74 0.73 13.52
N GLN A 53 -6.62 1.53 14.12
CA GLN A 53 -7.55 1.04 15.15
C GLN A 53 -8.59 0.05 14.62
N ALA A 54 -8.75 0.02 13.29
CA ALA A 54 -9.69 -0.88 12.63
C ALA A 54 -9.13 -2.28 12.42
N LEU A 55 -7.81 -2.47 12.52
CA LEU A 55 -7.15 -3.74 12.30
C LEU A 55 -6.73 -4.35 13.64
N VAL A 56 -7.20 -5.56 13.91
CA VAL A 56 -6.71 -6.39 15.02
C VAL A 56 -5.73 -7.40 14.46
N VAL A 57 -4.49 -7.35 14.95
CA VAL A 57 -3.45 -8.33 14.63
C VAL A 57 -3.77 -9.64 15.36
N LEU A 58 -3.63 -10.76 14.65
CA LEU A 58 -3.85 -12.09 15.22
C LEU A 58 -2.57 -12.55 15.92
N ASP A 59 -2.70 -12.90 17.21
CA ASP A 59 -1.61 -13.50 17.98
C ASP A 59 -1.38 -14.98 17.63
N ASP A 60 -2.45 -15.67 17.18
CA ASP A 60 -2.43 -17.07 16.78
C ASP A 60 -2.85 -17.20 15.31
N LEU A 61 -1.87 -17.48 14.46
CA LEU A 61 -2.04 -17.59 13.02
C LEU A 61 -2.71 -18.91 12.60
N GLU A 62 -2.72 -19.94 13.45
CA GLU A 62 -3.41 -21.22 13.14
C GLU A 62 -4.93 -21.03 13.03
N THR A 63 -5.47 -20.00 13.67
CA THR A 63 -6.89 -19.65 13.59
C THR A 63 -7.31 -19.08 12.23
N LEU A 64 -6.34 -18.66 11.41
CA LEU A 64 -6.61 -18.00 10.13
C LEU A 64 -7.21 -18.96 9.10
N ASP A 65 -6.79 -20.23 9.11
CA ASP A 65 -7.30 -21.29 8.22
C ASP A 65 -8.80 -21.56 8.41
N ALA A 66 -9.34 -21.23 9.59
CA ALA A 66 -10.77 -21.34 9.87
C ALA A 66 -11.59 -20.19 9.23
N VAL A 67 -10.93 -19.09 8.86
CA VAL A 67 -11.57 -17.86 8.35
C VAL A 67 -11.40 -17.74 6.84
N VAL A 68 -10.19 -17.97 6.32
CA VAL A 68 -9.84 -17.86 4.91
C VAL A 68 -8.99 -19.04 4.44
N ASP A 69 -9.03 -19.32 3.14
CA ASP A 69 -8.16 -20.33 2.53
C ASP A 69 -6.78 -19.73 2.26
N LEU A 70 -5.76 -20.23 2.96
CA LEU A 70 -4.36 -19.84 2.78
C LEU A 70 -3.70 -20.61 1.61
N PRO A 71 -2.73 -20.01 0.90
CA PRO A 71 -2.07 -20.67 -0.21
C PRO A 71 -1.33 -21.93 0.23
N LEU A 72 -1.59 -23.04 -0.46
CA LEU A 72 -0.85 -24.29 -0.25
C LEU A 72 0.54 -24.24 -0.91
N GLU A 73 0.66 -23.53 -2.02
CA GLU A 73 1.92 -23.34 -2.74
C GLU A 73 2.54 -22.00 -2.34
N THR A 74 3.42 -21.99 -1.34
CA THR A 74 4.04 -20.75 -0.84
C THR A 74 5.43 -20.47 -1.41
N PHE A 75 6.00 -21.38 -2.20
CA PHE A 75 7.34 -21.27 -2.79
C PHE A 75 8.45 -20.99 -1.75
N GLY A 76 8.30 -21.55 -0.55
CA GLY A 76 9.23 -21.37 0.56
C GLY A 76 9.01 -20.08 1.36
N ALA A 77 7.94 -19.32 1.07
CA ALA A 77 7.52 -18.22 1.93
C ALA A 77 6.74 -18.75 3.15
N GLU A 78 6.87 -18.05 4.27
CA GLU A 78 6.24 -18.37 5.54
C GLU A 78 5.26 -17.26 5.93
N LEU A 79 4.13 -17.63 6.52
CA LEU A 79 3.17 -16.66 7.07
C LEU A 79 3.81 -15.98 8.29
N PHE A 80 3.99 -14.67 8.21
CA PHE A 80 4.67 -13.90 9.24
C PHE A 80 3.69 -13.14 10.15
N ALA A 81 2.65 -12.53 9.57
CA ALA A 81 1.67 -11.78 10.32
C ALA A 81 0.31 -11.82 9.61
N ALA A 82 -0.77 -11.72 10.38
CA ALA A 82 -2.10 -11.58 9.84
C ALA A 82 -2.95 -10.68 10.74
N GLY A 83 -4.00 -10.11 10.16
CA GLY A 83 -4.94 -9.28 10.89
C GLY A 83 -6.32 -9.29 10.27
N ILE A 84 -7.31 -8.93 11.07
CA ILE A 84 -8.72 -8.82 10.65
C ILE A 84 -9.20 -7.41 10.92
N TYR A 85 -9.82 -6.81 9.91
CA TYR A 85 -10.47 -5.51 10.02
C TYR A 85 -11.79 -5.66 10.78
N THR A 86 -11.84 -5.19 12.03
CA THR A 86 -13.04 -5.22 12.89
C THR A 86 -14.02 -4.09 12.60
N SER A 87 -13.65 -3.17 11.71
CA SER A 87 -14.51 -2.10 11.19
C SER A 87 -14.01 -1.67 9.83
N ALA A 88 -14.89 -1.15 8.96
CA ALA A 88 -14.48 -0.63 7.66
C ALA A 88 -13.44 0.51 7.80
N HIS A 89 -12.44 0.50 6.91
CA HIS A 89 -11.37 1.51 6.88
C HIS A 89 -11.08 1.94 5.43
N ASN A 90 -11.42 3.18 5.09
CA ASN A 90 -11.35 3.71 3.72
C ASN A 90 -12.14 2.80 2.75
N GLU A 91 -11.45 2.17 1.80
CA GLU A 91 -12.04 1.26 0.80
C GLU A 91 -12.06 -0.20 1.28
N ILE A 92 -11.47 -0.49 2.43
CA ILE A 92 -11.39 -1.84 3.00
C ILE A 92 -12.65 -2.10 3.83
N PRO A 93 -13.49 -3.09 3.46
CA PRO A 93 -14.70 -3.43 4.20
C PRO A 93 -14.39 -4.08 5.56
N GLU A 94 -15.37 -4.03 6.46
CA GLU A 94 -15.34 -4.78 7.71
C GLU A 94 -15.30 -6.29 7.42
N GLY A 95 -14.54 -7.03 8.23
CA GLY A 95 -14.31 -8.46 8.05
C GLY A 95 -13.22 -8.80 7.03
N SER A 96 -12.58 -7.80 6.42
CA SER A 96 -11.40 -8.03 5.60
C SER A 96 -10.27 -8.69 6.39
N VAL A 97 -9.57 -9.59 5.73
CA VAL A 97 -8.42 -10.30 6.28
C VAL A 97 -7.19 -9.92 5.47
N VAL A 98 -6.10 -9.60 6.16
CA VAL A 98 -4.79 -9.34 5.55
C VAL A 98 -3.79 -10.36 6.11
N ALA A 99 -3.00 -10.97 5.24
CA ALA A 99 -1.99 -11.97 5.59
C ALA A 99 -0.67 -11.64 4.87
N VAL A 100 0.42 -11.59 5.61
CA VAL A 100 1.74 -11.22 5.11
C VAL A 100 2.65 -12.45 5.09
N PHE A 101 3.19 -12.76 3.92
CA PHE A 101 4.15 -13.84 3.73
C PHE A 101 5.56 -13.29 3.51
N VAL A 102 6.54 -13.96 4.08
CA VAL A 102 7.95 -13.56 4.08
C VAL A 102 8.81 -14.68 3.51
N LYS A 103 9.80 -14.33 2.70
CA LYS A 103 10.76 -15.25 2.09
C LYS A 103 12.14 -14.62 2.12
N ASP A 104 13.14 -15.39 2.57
CA ASP A 104 14.55 -14.94 2.62
C ASP A 104 14.77 -13.59 3.35
N GLY A 105 13.97 -13.32 4.39
CA GLY A 105 14.05 -12.08 5.16
C GLY A 105 13.36 -10.87 4.50
N TRP A 106 12.62 -11.07 3.41
CA TRP A 106 11.85 -10.03 2.73
C TRP A 106 10.36 -10.35 2.75
N ARG A 107 9.49 -9.35 2.92
CA ARG A 107 8.08 -9.46 2.61
C ARG A 107 7.97 -9.84 1.13
N PHE A 108 7.36 -10.99 0.90
CA PHE A 108 7.24 -11.59 -0.42
C PHE A 108 5.93 -11.16 -1.06
N VAL A 109 4.82 -11.38 -0.34
CA VAL A 109 3.48 -10.94 -0.72
C VAL A 109 2.65 -10.53 0.49
N GLU A 110 1.68 -9.67 0.25
CA GLU A 110 0.55 -9.39 1.13
C GLU A 110 -0.72 -9.91 0.45
N ILE A 111 -1.50 -10.71 1.15
CA ILE A 111 -2.73 -11.32 0.65
C ILE A 111 -3.91 -10.72 1.41
N ASP A 112 -4.77 -10.03 0.68
CA ASP A 112 -5.99 -9.45 1.19
C ASP A 112 -7.22 -10.21 0.70
N TYR A 113 -8.16 -10.43 1.62
CA TYR A 113 -9.48 -10.97 1.35
C TYR A 113 -10.51 -9.89 1.66
N PHE A 114 -11.20 -9.38 0.64
CA PHE A 114 -12.22 -8.35 0.79
C PHE A 114 -13.63 -8.95 0.67
N PRO A 115 -14.39 -9.11 1.78
CA PRO A 115 -15.75 -9.62 1.72
C PRO A 115 -16.68 -8.64 0.98
N GLY A 116 -17.60 -9.18 0.19
CA GLY A 116 -18.64 -8.39 -0.50
C GLY A 116 -18.12 -7.47 -1.61
N MET A 117 -16.84 -7.55 -1.95
CA MET A 117 -16.23 -6.81 -3.06
C MET A 117 -16.14 -7.68 -4.31
N ASN A 118 -16.37 -7.08 -5.47
CA ASN A 118 -16.32 -7.76 -6.76
C ASN A 118 -15.11 -7.30 -7.60
N SER A 119 -14.47 -8.22 -8.32
CA SER A 119 -13.29 -7.92 -9.15
C SER A 119 -13.56 -6.88 -10.22
N THR A 120 -14.73 -6.91 -10.86
CA THR A 120 -15.13 -5.93 -11.88
C THR A 120 -15.25 -4.53 -11.27
N GLN A 121 -15.83 -4.44 -10.07
CA GLN A 121 -15.95 -3.16 -9.37
C GLN A 121 -14.58 -2.63 -8.93
N TYR A 122 -13.73 -3.50 -8.38
CA TYR A 122 -12.40 -3.14 -7.93
C TYR A 122 -11.50 -2.66 -9.08
N LEU A 123 -11.48 -3.40 -10.20
CA LEU A 123 -10.72 -3.05 -11.40
C LEU A 123 -11.22 -1.76 -12.06
N ALA A 124 -12.50 -1.42 -11.90
CA ALA A 124 -13.05 -0.17 -12.42
C ALA A 124 -12.60 1.06 -11.62
N THR A 125 -12.28 0.92 -10.34
CA THR A 125 -11.81 2.02 -9.49
C THR A 125 -10.29 2.13 -9.45
N HIS A 126 -9.56 1.05 -9.68
CA HIS A 126 -8.09 0.99 -9.64
C HIS A 126 -7.50 0.90 -11.07
N ILE A 127 -7.27 2.06 -11.70
CA ILE A 127 -6.86 2.14 -13.10
C ILE A 127 -5.33 2.01 -13.23
N TYR A 128 -4.85 0.77 -13.21
CA TYR A 128 -3.48 0.38 -13.52
C TYR A 128 -3.40 -0.43 -14.82
N PRO A 129 -2.25 -0.47 -15.51
CA PRO A 129 -2.02 -1.44 -16.60
C PRO A 129 -2.40 -2.84 -16.12
N THR A 130 -3.40 -3.44 -16.76
CA THR A 130 -4.02 -4.70 -16.32
C THR A 130 -3.93 -5.74 -17.42
N GLN A 131 -3.52 -6.95 -17.05
CA GLN A 131 -3.52 -8.14 -17.90
C GLN A 131 -4.47 -9.19 -17.34
N GLU A 132 -5.37 -9.71 -18.16
CA GLU A 132 -6.17 -10.90 -17.81
C GLU A 132 -5.38 -12.17 -18.12
N VAL A 133 -5.37 -13.10 -17.17
CA VAL A 133 -4.80 -14.45 -17.30
C VAL A 133 -5.90 -15.45 -17.03
N LYS A 134 -6.21 -16.29 -18.01
CA LYS A 134 -7.19 -17.37 -17.84
C LYS A 134 -6.52 -18.56 -17.16
N LEU A 135 -7.03 -18.97 -15.99
CA LEU A 135 -6.57 -20.18 -15.30
C LEU A 135 -7.21 -21.42 -15.91
N ASP A 136 -8.48 -21.31 -16.26
CA ASP A 136 -9.30 -22.31 -16.95
C ASP A 136 -10.38 -21.58 -17.81
N PRO A 137 -11.30 -22.30 -18.50
CA PRO A 137 -12.34 -21.66 -19.31
C PRO A 137 -13.29 -20.70 -18.58
N GLU A 138 -13.54 -20.94 -17.29
CA GLU A 138 -14.51 -20.24 -16.44
C GLU A 138 -13.84 -19.29 -15.43
N THR A 139 -12.55 -19.50 -15.12
CA THR A 139 -11.81 -18.76 -14.10
C THR A 139 -10.71 -17.88 -14.71
N SER A 140 -10.80 -16.58 -14.47
CA SER A 140 -9.78 -15.59 -14.82
C SER A 140 -9.21 -14.91 -13.57
N VAL A 141 -7.93 -14.56 -13.65
CA VAL A 141 -7.26 -13.65 -12.72
C VAL A 141 -6.72 -12.44 -13.46
N TRP A 142 -6.50 -11.34 -12.76
CA TRP A 142 -6.00 -10.10 -13.34
C TRP A 142 -4.72 -9.66 -12.65
N ILE A 143 -3.68 -9.38 -13.42
CA ILE A 143 -2.42 -8.82 -12.91
C ILE A 143 -2.39 -7.33 -13.24
N GLN A 144 -2.32 -6.48 -12.22
CA GLN A 144 -2.12 -5.05 -12.34
C GLN A 144 -0.68 -4.67 -12.05
N THR A 145 -0.07 -3.85 -12.90
CA THR A 145 1.26 -3.26 -12.63
C THR A 145 1.07 -1.89 -11.96
N VAL A 146 1.41 -1.79 -10.69
CA VAL A 146 1.29 -0.58 -9.85
C VAL A 146 2.50 0.32 -10.05
N ASP A 147 3.71 -0.23 -9.92
CA ASP A 147 4.97 0.48 -10.12
C ASP A 147 6.04 -0.46 -10.69
N THR A 148 6.85 0.07 -11.60
CA THR A 148 7.98 -0.62 -12.24
C THR A 148 9.33 -0.19 -11.66
N ARG A 149 9.33 0.75 -10.72
CA ARG A 149 10.53 1.29 -10.06
C ARG A 149 10.32 1.36 -8.55
N THR A 150 9.99 0.21 -7.97
CA THR A 150 9.74 0.07 -6.55
C THR A 150 10.98 0.41 -5.73
N ARG A 151 10.75 1.08 -4.60
CA ARG A 151 11.79 1.34 -3.62
C ARG A 151 11.71 0.31 -2.51
N CYS A 152 12.86 -0.11 -2.03
CA CYS A 152 12.98 -1.10 -0.96
C CYS A 152 13.54 -0.45 0.30
N ILE A 153 13.04 -0.90 1.44
CA ILE A 153 13.46 -0.50 2.77
C ILE A 153 14.08 -1.73 3.42
N ASP A 154 15.35 -1.59 3.78
CA ASP A 154 16.12 -2.56 4.55
C ASP A 154 16.02 -2.15 6.02
N TYR A 155 15.46 -3.03 6.86
CA TYR A 155 15.37 -2.82 8.30
C TYR A 155 16.59 -3.47 8.96
N GLU A 156 17.23 -2.76 9.89
CA GLU A 156 18.42 -3.26 10.58
C GLU A 156 18.10 -4.22 11.76
N ASP A 157 16.81 -4.47 12.03
CA ASP A 157 16.30 -5.28 13.14
C ASP A 157 15.75 -6.65 12.65
N ASP A 158 15.24 -7.50 13.55
CA ASP A 158 14.61 -8.81 13.23
C ASP A 158 13.27 -8.70 12.47
N LEU A 159 13.02 -7.59 11.77
CA LEU A 159 11.84 -7.39 10.95
C LEU A 159 12.16 -7.68 9.47
N PRO A 160 11.28 -8.39 8.75
CA PRO A 160 11.45 -8.60 7.34
C PRO A 160 11.53 -7.29 6.56
N ASN A 161 12.49 -7.21 5.65
CA ASN A 161 12.65 -6.12 4.70
C ASN A 161 11.42 -6.02 3.80
N ARG A 162 11.15 -4.85 3.23
CA ARG A 162 9.97 -4.68 2.36
C ARG A 162 10.25 -3.80 1.17
N CYS A 163 9.51 -4.00 0.10
CA CYS A 163 9.51 -3.09 -1.03
C CYS A 163 8.15 -2.43 -1.19
N GLU A 164 8.11 -1.32 -1.92
CA GLU A 164 6.85 -0.80 -2.44
C GLU A 164 6.18 -1.86 -3.32
N ILE A 165 4.85 -1.90 -3.28
CA ILE A 165 4.07 -2.88 -4.03
C ILE A 165 4.25 -2.59 -5.52
N SER A 166 4.73 -3.57 -6.29
CA SER A 166 4.92 -3.43 -7.74
C SER A 166 3.70 -3.87 -8.53
N ARG A 167 3.00 -4.90 -8.05
CA ARG A 167 1.95 -5.59 -8.78
C ARG A 167 0.86 -6.08 -7.82
N HIS A 168 -0.36 -6.19 -8.33
CA HIS A 168 -1.45 -6.90 -7.68
C HIS A 168 -1.92 -8.04 -8.58
N LEU A 169 -2.11 -9.22 -8.03
CA LEU A 169 -2.94 -10.25 -8.65
C LEU A 169 -4.32 -10.24 -8.00
N ILE A 170 -5.37 -10.15 -8.80
CA ILE A 170 -6.75 -10.03 -8.36
C ILE A 170 -7.51 -11.26 -8.85
N ALA A 171 -8.25 -11.91 -7.97
CA ALA A 171 -9.08 -13.06 -8.30
C ALA A 171 -10.43 -13.00 -7.56
N GLN A 172 -11.50 -13.43 -8.22
CA GLN A 172 -12.81 -13.51 -7.59
C GLN A 172 -12.98 -14.88 -6.92
N LEU A 173 -13.25 -14.90 -5.63
CA LEU A 173 -13.74 -16.07 -4.89
C LEU A 173 -15.26 -15.94 -4.68
N GLU A 174 -15.93 -17.00 -4.21
CA GLU A 174 -17.39 -17.01 -4.03
C GLU A 174 -17.88 -15.86 -3.12
N ASN A 175 -17.18 -15.63 -2.00
CA ASN A 175 -17.57 -14.66 -0.97
C ASN A 175 -16.59 -13.51 -0.76
N HIS A 176 -15.42 -13.55 -1.41
CA HIS A 176 -14.34 -12.59 -1.23
C HIS A 176 -13.75 -12.18 -2.58
N LEU A 177 -13.25 -10.95 -2.65
CA LEU A 177 -12.21 -10.61 -3.62
C LEU A 177 -10.86 -10.97 -3.00
N LEU A 178 -10.09 -11.79 -3.70
CA LEU A 178 -8.70 -12.07 -3.36
C LEU A 178 -7.80 -11.06 -4.07
N LEU A 179 -6.90 -10.43 -3.31
CA LEU A 179 -5.83 -9.61 -3.85
C LEU A 179 -4.49 -10.08 -3.28
N ILE A 180 -3.54 -10.41 -4.14
CA ILE A 180 -2.17 -10.75 -3.78
C ILE A 180 -1.28 -9.60 -4.26
N ALA A 181 -0.84 -8.77 -3.33
CA ALA A 181 0.10 -7.68 -3.56
C ALA A 181 1.55 -8.20 -3.52
N ALA A 182 2.27 -7.93 -4.60
CA ALA A 182 3.66 -8.30 -4.78
C ALA A 182 4.61 -7.17 -4.35
N ASP A 183 5.54 -7.49 -3.46
CA ASP A 183 6.58 -6.55 -3.07
C ASP A 183 7.71 -6.53 -4.10
N GLY A 184 7.92 -5.38 -4.73
CA GLY A 184 8.96 -5.20 -5.74
C GLY A 184 8.98 -6.31 -6.80
N ASP A 185 10.18 -6.77 -7.14
CA ASP A 185 10.36 -7.85 -8.11
C ASP A 185 10.57 -9.22 -7.44
N HIS A 186 10.23 -9.36 -6.15
CA HIS A 186 10.47 -10.58 -5.39
C HIS A 186 9.63 -11.77 -5.90
N PRO A 187 8.29 -11.69 -5.97
CA PRO A 187 7.48 -12.74 -6.58
C PRO A 187 7.44 -12.60 -8.10
N THR A 188 7.60 -13.71 -8.80
CA THR A 188 7.33 -13.79 -10.24
C THR A 188 5.82 -13.87 -10.51
N ASP A 189 5.38 -13.49 -11.71
CA ASP A 189 3.95 -13.63 -12.08
C ASP A 189 3.48 -15.09 -11.99
N GLY A 190 4.36 -16.04 -12.30
CA GLY A 190 4.08 -17.47 -12.16
C GLY A 190 3.84 -17.88 -10.71
N GLU A 191 4.66 -17.42 -9.77
CA GLU A 191 4.45 -17.66 -8.33
C GLU A 191 3.13 -17.05 -7.86
N LEU A 192 2.81 -15.81 -8.26
CA LEU A 192 1.52 -15.17 -7.91
C LEU A 192 0.33 -15.98 -8.44
N ILE A 193 0.39 -16.40 -9.70
CA ILE A 193 -0.67 -17.18 -10.35
C ILE A 193 -0.87 -18.52 -9.64
N GLU A 194 0.21 -19.23 -9.33
CA GLU A 194 0.13 -20.54 -8.68
C GLU A 194 -0.28 -20.42 -7.21
N MET A 195 0.12 -19.37 -6.50
CA MET A 195 -0.43 -19.05 -5.17
C MET A 195 -1.94 -18.86 -5.24
N ALA A 196 -2.43 -18.01 -6.14
CA ALA A 196 -3.86 -17.77 -6.33
C ALA A 196 -4.61 -19.04 -6.74
N ARG A 197 -4.07 -19.81 -7.68
CA ARG A 197 -4.59 -21.13 -8.10
C ARG A 197 -4.73 -22.06 -6.89
N SER A 198 -3.70 -22.14 -6.04
CA SER A 198 -3.72 -23.01 -4.87
C SER A 198 -4.80 -22.64 -3.86
N ILE A 199 -5.14 -21.35 -3.73
CA ILE A 199 -6.24 -20.87 -2.88
C ILE A 199 -7.60 -21.18 -3.54
N ILE A 200 -7.76 -20.83 -4.81
CA ILE A 200 -9.03 -20.95 -5.54
C ILE A 200 -9.52 -22.40 -5.58
N TYR A 201 -8.62 -23.35 -5.83
CA TYR A 201 -8.98 -24.76 -6.01
C TYR A 201 -8.80 -25.62 -4.75
N GLN A 202 -8.52 -25.02 -3.59
CA GLN A 202 -8.33 -25.76 -2.34
C GLN A 202 -9.60 -26.49 -1.87
N ARG A 203 -10.78 -25.94 -2.19
CA ARG A 203 -12.09 -26.47 -1.78
C ARG A 203 -12.96 -26.98 -2.95
N SER A 204 -12.41 -27.03 -4.17
CA SER A 204 -13.12 -27.51 -5.38
C SER A 204 -13.08 -29.01 -5.55
#